data_AF-A0A1L8MK19-F1
#
_entry.id   AF-A0A1L8MK19-F1
#
_cell.length_a   1.000
_cell.length_b   1.000
_cell.length_c   1.000
_cell.angle_alpha   90.00
_cell.angle_beta   90.00
_cell.angle_gamma   90.00
#
_symmetry.space_group_name_H-M   'P 1'
#
loop_
_entity.id
_entity.type
_entity.pdbx_description
1 polymer ?
#
loop_
_entity_poly.entity_id
_entity_poly.type
_entity_poly.pdbx_seq_one_letter_code
_entity_poly.pdbx_strand_id
1 'polypeptide(L)' 'MEKTQYFGVDWQKFKKILKDKNQSIESLGEITGLGRRNIENIKNHDPGFAKMGKIANALDVSLDEFR' A
#
# COMPACT_ATOMS: atom_id res chain seq x y z
N MET A 1 -28.24 -3.73 3.06
CA MET A 1 -26.99 -3.13 2.57
C MET A 1 -25.86 -3.94 3.17
N GLU A 2 -25.28 -4.83 2.38
CA GLU A 2 -24.10 -5.60 2.82
C GLU A 2 -22.99 -4.61 3.14
N LYS A 3 -22.49 -4.64 4.37
CA LYS A 3 -21.30 -3.88 4.75
C LYS A 3 -20.15 -4.49 3.95
N THR A 4 -19.63 -3.75 2.97
CA THR A 4 -18.43 -4.14 2.24
C THR A 4 -17.35 -4.47 3.27
N GLN A 5 -17.00 -5.75 3.38
CA GLN A 5 -15.98 -6.23 4.30
C GLN A 5 -14.68 -5.50 3.97
N TYR A 6 -14.15 -4.73 4.92
CA TYR A 6 -12.92 -3.96 4.75
C TYR A 6 -11.76 -4.94 4.49
N PHE A 7 -11.23 -4.94 3.26
CA PHE A 7 -9.94 -5.55 2.94
C PHE A 7 -8.81 -4.57 3.27
N GLY A 8 -8.78 -4.10 4.52
CA GLY A 8 -7.76 -3.15 4.98
C GLY A 8 -6.36 -3.73 4.85
N VAL A 9 -5.43 -2.94 4.32
CA VAL A 9 -4.00 -3.28 4.35
C VAL A 9 -3.53 -3.29 5.81
N ASP A 10 -2.83 -4.35 6.24
CA ASP A 10 -2.16 -4.32 7.53
C ASP A 10 -1.06 -3.25 7.49
N TRP A 11 -1.30 -2.14 8.19
CA TRP A 11 -0.39 -1.00 8.21
C TRP A 11 0.98 -1.31 8.82
N GLN A 12 1.05 -2.21 9.81
CA GLN A 12 2.32 -2.60 10.40
C GLN A 12 3.12 -3.46 9.42
N LYS A 13 2.44 -4.40 8.75
CA LYS A 13 3.06 -5.24 7.71
C LYS A 13 3.53 -4.40 6.53
N PHE A 14 2.73 -3.45 6.07
CA PHE A 14 3.11 -2.48 5.03
C PHE A 14 4.38 -1.71 5.39
N LYS A 15 4.47 -1.15 6.60
CA LYS A 15 5.69 -0.45 7.07
C LYS A 15 6.91 -1.37 7.17
N LYS A 16 6.71 -2.63 7.55
CA LYS A 16 7.78 -3.63 7.57
C LYS A 16 8.32 -3.86 6.15
N ILE A 17 7.44 -4.09 5.18
CA ILE A 17 7.82 -4.27 3.76
C ILE A 17 8.58 -3.03 3.25
N LEU A 18 8.10 -1.82 3.56
CA LEU A 18 8.80 -0.58 3.21
C LEU A 18 10.24 -0.56 3.75
N LYS A 19 10.41 -0.91 5.03
CA LYS A 19 11.74 -0.97 5.67
C LYS A 19 12.62 -2.04 5.01
N ASP A 20 12.08 -3.23 4.78
CA ASP A 20 12.81 -4.36 4.18
C ASP A 20 13.25 -4.05 2.74
N LYS A 21 12.46 -3.25 2.01
CA LYS A 21 12.77 -2.76 0.67
C LYS A 21 13.54 -1.44 0.64
N ASN A 22 13.94 -0.91 1.80
CA ASN A 22 14.62 0.38 1.95
C ASN A 22 13.89 1.55 1.25
N GLN A 23 12.55 1.56 1.31
CA GLN A 23 11.69 2.59 0.74
C GLN A 23 11.04 3.42 1.83
N SER A 24 10.88 4.72 1.56
CA SER A 24 10.04 5.62 2.37
C SER A 24 8.66 5.77 1.72
N ILE A 25 7.69 6.29 2.48
CA ILE A 25 6.36 6.62 1.95
C ILE A 25 6.45 7.64 0.81
N GLU A 26 7.41 8.57 0.91
CA GLU A 26 7.65 9.62 -0.07
C GLU A 26 8.21 9.05 -1.37
N SER A 27 9.29 8.27 -1.29
CA SER A 27 9.90 7.62 -2.45
C SER A 27 8.94 6.63 -3.11
N LEU A 28 8.15 5.88 -2.33
CA LEU A 28 7.10 5.02 -2.88
C LEU A 28 6.03 5.84 -3.61
N GLY A 29 5.63 6.99 -3.06
CA GLY A 29 4.68 7.89 -3.69
C GLY A 29 5.16 8.41 -5.05
N GLU A 30 6.45 8.72 -5.17
CA GLU A 30 7.09 9.14 -6.42
C GLU A 30 7.17 8.00 -7.43
N ILE A 31 7.71 6.84 -7.04
CA ILE A 31 7.90 5.69 -7.94
C ILE A 31 6.55 5.17 -8.47
N THR A 32 5.50 5.19 -7.65
CA THR A 32 4.16 4.73 -8.05
C THR A 32 3.35 5.79 -8.80
N GLY A 33 3.78 7.06 -8.77
CA GLY A 33 3.02 8.21 -9.26
C GLY A 33 1.74 8.49 -8.46
N LEU A 34 1.57 7.90 -7.26
CA LEU A 34 0.41 8.13 -6.40
C LEU A 34 0.59 9.36 -5.50
N GLY A 35 1.83 9.76 -5.25
CA GLY A 35 2.17 10.83 -4.32
C GLY A 35 2.00 10.41 -2.85
N ARG A 36 2.83 11.02 -1.98
CA ARG A 36 2.93 10.71 -0.55
C ARG A 36 1.57 10.60 0.15
N ARG A 37 0.68 11.58 -0.06
CA ARG A 37 -0.64 11.64 0.61
C ARG A 37 -1.52 10.44 0.28
N ASN A 38 -1.48 9.93 -0.95
CA ASN A 38 -2.24 8.73 -1.31
C ASN A 38 -1.67 7.48 -0.62
N ILE A 39 -0.35 7.38 -0.48
CA ILE A 39 0.29 6.27 0.24
C ILE A 39 -0.05 6.31 1.74
N GLU A 40 0.02 7.48 2.38
CA GLU A 40 -0.34 7.62 3.80
C GLU A 40 -1.81 7.29 4.07
N ASN A 41 -2.71 7.61 3.14
CA ASN A 41 -4.14 7.36 3.28
C ASN A 41 -4.50 5.87 3.30
N ILE A 42 -3.61 4.98 2.86
CA ILE A 42 -3.81 3.51 2.90
C ILE A 42 -4.03 3.02 4.33
N LYS A 43 -3.47 3.71 5.33
CA LYS A 43 -3.69 3.38 6.75
C LYS A 43 -5.14 3.55 7.20
N ASN A 44 -5.92 4.37 6.49
CA ASN A 44 -7.27 4.79 6.86
C ASN A 44 -8.34 4.32 5.84
N HIS A 45 -7.93 4.03 4.60
CA HIS A 45 -8.83 3.76 3.48
C HIS A 45 -8.31 2.61 2.63
N ASP A 46 -9.22 1.78 2.11
CA ASP A 46 -8.89 0.81 1.07
C ASP A 46 -8.49 1.56 -0.22
N PRO A 47 -7.24 1.45 -0.69
CA PRO A 47 -6.80 2.10 -1.92
C PRO A 47 -7.30 1.40 -3.19
N GLY A 48 -7.89 0.21 -3.07
CA GLY A 48 -8.40 -0.60 -4.16
C GLY A 48 -7.31 -1.35 -4.92
N PHE A 49 -7.73 -2.37 -5.68
CA PHE A 49 -6.83 -3.30 -6.38
C PHE A 49 -5.81 -2.61 -7.29
N ALA A 50 -6.24 -1.62 -8.08
CA ALA A 50 -5.36 -0.93 -9.03
C ALA A 50 -4.22 -0.16 -8.34
N LYS A 51 -4.49 0.51 -7.21
CA LYS A 51 -3.45 1.23 -6.46
C LYS A 51 -2.55 0.26 -5.71
N MET A 52 -3.11 -0.77 -5.09
CA MET A 52 -2.29 -1.82 -4.46
C MET A 52 -1.40 -2.53 -5.47
N GLY A 53 -1.88 -2.78 -6.70
CA GLY A 53 -1.07 -3.37 -7.76
C GLY A 53 0.15 -2.52 -8.11
N LYS A 54 -0.01 -1.20 -8.21
CA LYS A 54 1.13 -0.28 -8.41
C LYS A 54 2.15 -0.35 -7.27
N ILE A 55 1.66 -0.40 -6.03
CA ILE A 55 2.49 -0.47 -4.82
C ILE A 55 3.23 -1.81 -4.75
N ALA A 56 2.54 -2.92 -4.99
CA ALA A 56 3.11 -4.26 -5.00
C ALA A 56 4.21 -4.40 -6.05
N ASN A 57 3.94 -3.89 -7.27
CA ASN A 57 4.93 -3.85 -8.34
C ASN A 57 6.14 -2.98 -7.98
N ALA A 58 5.93 -1.78 -7.42
CA ALA A 58 7.00 -0.88 -7.01
C ALA A 58 7.88 -1.45 -5.87
N LEU A 59 7.29 -2.29 -5.02
CA LEU A 59 8.00 -2.95 -3.92
C LEU A 59 8.52 -4.34 -4.28
N ASP A 60 8.24 -4.83 -5.49
CA ASP A 60 8.58 -6.18 -5.95
C ASP A 60 8.13 -7.27 -4.94
N VAL A 61 6.83 -7.27 -4.64
CA VAL A 61 6.16 -8.22 -3.72
C VAL A 61 4.79 -8.61 -4.26
N SER A 62 4.25 -9.74 -3.79
CA SER A 62 2.86 -10.12 -4.07
C SER A 62 1.88 -9.20 -3.33
N LEU A 63 0.68 -9.00 -3.89
CA LEU A 63 -0.42 -8.32 -3.21
C LEU A 63 -0.82 -9.00 -1.89
N ASP A 64 -0.66 -10.32 -1.81
CA ASP A 64 -0.98 -11.10 -0.62
C ASP A 64 -0.03 -10.79 0.55
N GLU A 65 1.14 -10.23 0.27
CA GLU A 65 2.09 -9.80 1.32
C GLU A 65 1.54 -8.65 2.16
N PHE A 66 0.51 -7.92 1.70
CA PHE A 66 -0.10 -6.82 2.45
C PHE A 66 -1.26 -7.25 3.36
N ARG A 67 -1.67 -8.53 3.30
CA ARG A 67 -2.74 -9.12 4.12
C ARG A 67 -2.26 -9.66 5.46
#